data_AF-A0A8J4WQ29-F1
#
_entry.id   AF-A0A8J4WQ29-F1
#
_cell.length_a   1.000
_cell.length_b   1.000
_cell.length_c   1.000
_cell.angle_alpha   90.00
_cell.angle_beta   90.00
_cell.angle_gamma   90.00
#
_symmetry.space_group_name_H-M   'P 1'
#
loop_
_entity.id
_entity.type
_entity.pdbx_description
1 polymer ?
#
loop_
_entity_poly.entity_id
_entity_poly.type
_entity_poly.pdbx_seq_one_letter_code
_entity_poly.pdbx_strand_id
1 'polypeptide(L)'
;MQGYKCGAALQHRLLLIESMDADQLVRRVAPIGFGTEGLQVNYLDLINGPADHGVCSSYVCMKRMSAFFVVVAQSKQFVTYFTATPPQHLRLRLFQASADYAVRVGFDYLTTARLDVYADGQYVKPSNGAYNDKVNYWIKFR
;
A
#
# COMPACT_ATOMS: atom_id res chain seq x y z
N MET A 1 -19.39 5.18 22.27
CA MET A 1 -18.28 4.78 21.39
C MET A 1 -17.78 3.43 21.86
N GLN A 2 -17.85 2.41 21.02
CA GLN A 2 -17.32 1.07 21.33
C GLN A 2 -15.91 1.01 20.75
N GLY A 3 -14.90 0.94 21.62
CA GLY A 3 -13.49 0.85 21.22
C GLY A 3 -12.78 -0.17 22.09
N TYR A 4 -12.05 -1.09 21.47
CA TYR A 4 -11.20 -2.05 22.17
C TYR A 4 -9.83 -1.42 22.45
N LYS A 5 -9.40 -1.42 23.71
CA LYS A 5 -8.05 -0.98 24.07
C LYS A 5 -7.07 -2.11 23.72
N CYS A 6 -6.34 -1.94 22.62
CA CYS A 6 -5.24 -2.83 22.27
C CYS A 6 -4.25 -2.89 23.44
N GLY A 7 -3.87 -4.09 23.86
CA GLY A 7 -2.82 -4.28 24.86
C GLY A 7 -1.45 -3.81 24.35
N ALA A 8 -0.50 -3.58 25.25
CA ALA A 8 0.86 -3.12 24.92
C ALA A 8 1.68 -4.09 24.04
N ALA A 9 1.13 -5.25 23.69
CA ALA A 9 1.80 -6.29 22.91
C ALA A 9 2.09 -5.86 21.46
N LEU A 10 1.25 -5.01 20.86
CA LEU A 10 1.41 -4.57 19.47
C LEU A 10 1.25 -3.05 19.36
N GLN A 11 2.27 -2.40 18.80
CA GLN A 11 2.21 -0.97 18.49
C GLN A 11 1.51 -0.78 17.15
N HIS A 12 0.20 -0.55 17.20
CA HIS A 12 -0.60 -0.33 16.00
C HIS A 12 -0.44 1.09 15.45
N ARG A 13 -0.45 1.21 14.12
CA ARG A 13 -0.52 2.48 13.38
C ARG A 13 -1.43 2.32 12.15
N LEU A 14 -1.84 3.44 11.59
CA LEU A 14 -2.55 3.48 10.31
C LEU A 14 -1.56 3.72 9.20
N LEU A 15 -1.65 2.93 8.14
CA LEU A 15 -0.97 3.12 6.87
C LEU A 15 -2.02 3.47 5.81
N LEU A 16 -1.78 4.56 5.08
CA LEU A 16 -2.49 4.90 3.86
C LEU A 16 -1.83 4.20 2.68
N ILE A 17 -2.63 3.52 1.88
CA ILE A 17 -2.29 3.01 0.55
C ILE A 17 -3.18 3.76 -0.44
N GLU A 18 -2.59 4.50 -1.36
CA GLU A 18 -3.35 5.36 -2.27
C GLU A 18 -2.84 5.28 -3.70
N SER A 19 -3.77 5.19 -4.65
CA SER A 19 -3.49 5.33 -6.08
C SER A 19 -3.25 6.80 -6.43
N MET A 20 -2.14 7.07 -7.11
CA MET A 20 -1.77 8.37 -7.65
C MET A 20 -1.85 8.41 -9.19
N ASP A 21 -2.49 7.40 -9.80
CA ASP A 21 -2.69 7.36 -11.24
C ASP A 21 -3.64 8.48 -11.71
N ALA A 22 -3.60 8.82 -12.99
CA ALA A 22 -4.46 9.87 -13.56
C ALA A 22 -5.96 9.58 -13.36
N ASP A 23 -6.34 8.31 -13.24
CA ASP A 23 -7.70 7.83 -13.03
C ASP A 23 -8.05 7.55 -11.56
N GLN A 24 -7.26 8.04 -10.61
CA GLN A 24 -7.38 7.80 -9.16
C GLN A 24 -8.77 8.04 -8.55
N LEU A 25 -9.61 8.85 -9.19
CA LEU A 25 -10.97 9.16 -8.74
C LEU A 25 -12.05 8.30 -9.41
N VAL A 26 -11.77 7.71 -10.57
CA VAL A 26 -12.79 7.06 -11.40
C VAL A 26 -12.59 5.55 -11.48
N ARG A 27 -11.34 5.08 -11.39
CA ARG A 27 -11.04 3.66 -11.40
C ARG A 27 -11.28 3.06 -10.03
N ARG A 28 -12.08 2.00 -9.99
CA ARG A 28 -12.31 1.21 -8.79
C ARG A 28 -11.24 0.13 -8.65
N VAL A 29 -10.25 0.38 -7.79
CA VAL A 29 -9.21 -0.62 -7.44
C VAL A 29 -9.66 -1.55 -6.30
N ALA A 30 -10.76 -1.19 -5.64
CA ALA A 30 -11.31 -1.86 -4.48
C ALA A 30 -12.27 -3.02 -4.83
N PRO A 31 -12.40 -4.04 -3.95
CA PRO A 31 -11.76 -4.14 -2.65
C PRO A 31 -10.25 -4.46 -2.73
N ILE A 32 -9.52 -4.17 -1.66
CA ILE A 32 -8.14 -4.66 -1.52
C ILE A 32 -8.09 -5.72 -0.43
N GLY A 33 -7.32 -6.78 -0.67
CA GLY A 33 -6.99 -7.77 0.34
C GLY A 33 -5.71 -7.35 1.04
N PHE A 34 -5.77 -7.06 2.33
CA PHE A 34 -4.63 -6.67 3.14
C PHE A 34 -4.49 -7.64 4.31
N GLY A 35 -3.35 -8.33 4.42
CA GLY A 35 -3.19 -9.33 5.47
C GLY A 35 -1.77 -9.51 5.94
N THR A 36 -1.61 -10.24 7.04
CA THR A 36 -0.29 -10.61 7.57
C THR A 36 0.33 -11.74 6.76
N GLU A 37 1.64 -11.67 6.56
CA GLU A 37 2.41 -12.73 5.89
C GLU A 37 2.71 -13.89 6.88
N GLY A 38 2.29 -15.11 6.56
CA GLY A 38 2.57 -16.34 7.34
C GLY A 38 1.36 -16.91 8.08
N LEU A 39 0.91 -18.10 7.66
CA LEU A 39 -0.45 -18.64 7.85
C LEU A 39 -0.87 -19.08 9.27
N GLN A 40 -0.13 -18.80 10.34
CA GLN A 40 -0.34 -19.46 11.65
C GLN A 40 -1.32 -18.72 12.59
N VAL A 41 -1.35 -17.38 12.55
CA VAL A 41 -2.41 -16.54 13.15
C VAL A 41 -2.58 -15.34 12.22
N ASN A 42 -3.61 -15.36 11.38
CA ASN A 42 -3.70 -14.44 10.24
C ASN A 42 -4.76 -13.38 10.47
N TYR A 43 -4.38 -12.14 10.21
CA TYR A 43 -5.33 -11.07 9.95
C TYR A 43 -5.49 -10.94 8.44
N LEU A 44 -6.74 -10.93 7.98
CA LEU A 44 -7.11 -10.54 6.62
C LEU A 44 -8.18 -9.46 6.73
N ASP A 45 -7.88 -8.32 6.14
CA ASP A 45 -8.79 -7.21 5.94
C ASP A 45 -9.21 -7.15 4.47
N LEU A 46 -10.52 -7.12 4.24
CA LEU A 46 -11.10 -6.90 2.92
C LEU A 46 -11.66 -5.49 2.90
N ILE A 47 -10.84 -4.56 2.43
CA ILE A 47 -11.15 -3.14 2.54
C ILE A 47 -11.90 -2.69 1.29
N ASN A 48 -13.15 -2.30 1.49
CA ASN A 48 -13.91 -1.62 0.46
C ASN A 48 -13.35 -0.21 0.25
N GLY A 49 -13.38 0.24 -1.01
CA GLY A 49 -12.93 1.58 -1.38
C GLY A 49 -13.79 2.65 -0.70
N PRO A 50 -13.25 3.87 -0.55
CA PRO A 50 -13.94 4.91 0.19
C PRO A 50 -15.22 5.35 -0.50
N ALA A 51 -16.07 6.01 0.30
CA ALA A 51 -17.35 6.51 -0.15
C ALA A 51 -17.19 7.52 -1.29
N ASP A 52 -18.17 7.54 -2.18
CA ASP A 52 -18.32 8.61 -3.16
C ASP A 52 -18.77 9.87 -2.43
N HIS A 53 -18.10 10.99 -2.71
CA HIS A 53 -18.46 12.31 -2.19
C HIS A 53 -18.99 13.24 -3.31
N GLY A 54 -19.28 12.68 -4.49
CA GLY A 54 -19.94 13.39 -5.57
C GLY A 54 -21.40 13.71 -5.28
N VAL A 55 -21.91 14.79 -5.87
CA VAL A 55 -23.31 15.25 -5.75
C VAL A 55 -24.23 14.58 -6.80
N CYS A 56 -23.70 13.67 -7.62
CA CYS A 56 -24.43 13.00 -8.70
C CYS A 56 -24.79 11.55 -8.33
N SER A 57 -26.04 11.15 -8.57
CA SER A 57 -26.62 9.86 -8.17
C SER A 57 -26.44 8.72 -9.20
N SER A 58 -25.47 8.83 -10.12
CA SER A 58 -25.25 7.82 -11.17
C SER A 58 -23.81 7.33 -11.20
N TYR A 59 -23.62 6.05 -11.53
CA TYR A 59 -22.32 5.38 -11.67
C TYR A 59 -21.35 6.11 -12.60
N VAL A 60 -21.87 6.90 -13.55
CA VAL A 60 -21.07 7.67 -14.51
C VAL A 60 -20.35 8.86 -13.85
N CYS A 61 -20.87 9.38 -12.74
CA CYS A 61 -20.29 10.55 -12.07
C CYS A 61 -19.51 10.24 -10.81
N MET A 62 -19.50 8.97 -10.36
CA MET A 62 -19.00 8.63 -9.04
C MET A 62 -17.49 8.90 -8.98
N LYS A 63 -17.08 9.75 -8.03
CA LYS A 63 -15.68 10.12 -7.82
C LYS A 63 -15.26 9.61 -6.46
N ARG A 64 -14.49 8.53 -6.47
CA ARG A 64 -13.99 7.83 -5.28
C ARG A 64 -12.49 7.86 -5.33
N MET A 65 -11.88 8.62 -4.43
CA MET A 65 -10.43 8.63 -4.27
C MET A 65 -9.97 7.23 -3.90
N SER A 66 -9.10 6.58 -4.67
CA SER A 66 -8.63 5.23 -4.34
C SER A 66 -7.61 5.26 -3.20
N ALA A 67 -8.09 5.54 -1.99
CA ALA A 67 -7.35 5.66 -0.73
C ALA A 67 -7.86 4.64 0.30
N PHE A 68 -6.95 3.81 0.80
CA PHE A 68 -7.25 2.71 1.72
C PHE A 68 -6.45 2.89 3.00
N PHE A 69 -7.14 2.90 4.13
CA PHE A 69 -6.52 2.97 5.46
C PHE A 69 -6.47 1.57 6.05
N VAL A 70 -5.27 1.04 6.22
CA VAL A 70 -5.01 -0.29 6.81
C VAL A 70 -4.40 -0.15 8.20
N VAL A 71 -4.72 -1.08 9.10
CA VAL A 71 -4.07 -1.18 10.41
C VAL A 71 -2.82 -2.04 10.29
N VAL A 72 -1.68 -1.47 10.67
CA VAL A 72 -0.38 -2.17 10.72
C VAL A 72 0.15 -2.25 12.14
N ALA A 73 1.16 -3.10 12.36
CA ALA A 73 1.86 -3.23 13.63
C ALA A 73 3.38 -3.26 13.40
N GLN A 74 4.13 -2.68 14.33
CA GLN A 74 5.60 -2.56 14.23
C GLN A 74 6.27 -3.92 14.03
N SER A 75 7.28 -3.96 13.15
CA SER A 75 8.08 -5.16 12.87
C SER A 75 7.27 -6.36 12.37
N LYS A 76 6.10 -6.11 11.76
CA LYS A 76 5.29 -7.12 11.07
C LYS A 76 5.37 -6.96 9.56
N GLN A 77 5.10 -8.07 8.88
CA GLN A 77 5.11 -8.18 7.43
C GLN A 77 3.67 -8.38 6.96
N PHE A 78 3.30 -7.61 5.94
CA PHE A 78 1.98 -7.59 5.36
C PHE A 78 2.06 -7.79 3.86
N VAL A 79 0.99 -8.31 3.29
CA VAL A 79 0.80 -8.49 1.84
C VAL A 79 -0.49 -7.81 1.42
N THR A 80 -0.44 -7.15 0.27
CA THR A 80 -1.57 -6.43 -0.32
C THR A 80 -1.85 -6.95 -1.72
N TYR A 81 -3.11 -7.27 -1.98
CA TYR A 81 -3.63 -7.69 -3.28
C TYR A 81 -4.71 -6.72 -3.74
N PHE A 82 -4.64 -6.32 -5.01
CA PHE A 82 -5.66 -5.51 -5.65
C PHE A 82 -6.60 -6.41 -6.46
N THR A 83 -7.92 -6.19 -6.41
CA THR A 83 -8.87 -6.97 -7.23
C THR A 83 -8.95 -6.50 -8.68
N ALA A 84 -8.38 -5.34 -8.99
CA ALA A 84 -8.27 -4.79 -10.34
C ALA A 84 -6.81 -4.64 -10.72
N THR A 85 -6.54 -4.12 -11.93
CA THR A 85 -5.18 -3.75 -12.35
C THR A 85 -4.49 -2.91 -11.25
N PRO A 86 -3.35 -3.35 -10.69
CA PRO A 86 -2.65 -2.60 -9.66
C PRO A 86 -2.28 -1.18 -10.14
N PRO A 87 -2.34 -0.16 -9.28
CA PRO A 87 -1.94 1.20 -9.67
C PRO A 87 -0.47 1.28 -10.08
N GLN A 88 -0.16 2.09 -11.09
CA GLN A 88 1.23 2.29 -11.52
C GLN A 88 1.98 3.22 -10.57
N HIS A 89 1.28 4.22 -10.03
CA HIS A 89 1.79 5.14 -9.03
C HIS A 89 1.04 4.90 -7.71
N LEU A 90 1.77 4.44 -6.70
CA LEU A 90 1.25 4.27 -5.34
C LEU A 90 1.91 5.26 -4.40
N ARG A 91 1.10 5.85 -3.52
CA ARG A 91 1.57 6.59 -2.35
C ARG A 91 1.31 5.76 -1.09
N LEU A 92 2.36 5.62 -0.29
CA LEU A 92 2.30 5.02 1.04
C LEU A 92 2.57 6.10 2.07
N ARG A 93 1.72 6.21 3.09
CA ARG A 93 1.95 7.14 4.21
C ARG A 93 1.59 6.49 5.53
N LEU A 94 2.57 6.43 6.42
CA LEU A 94 2.38 5.93 7.77
C LEU A 94 2.09 7.10 8.72
N PHE A 95 0.98 7.03 9.46
CA PHE A 95 0.56 8.11 10.35
C PHE A 95 1.15 7.97 11.75
N GLN A 96 1.59 9.09 12.32
CA GLN A 96 2.01 9.22 13.73
C GLN A 96 3.04 8.15 14.18
N ALA A 97 3.91 7.76 13.27
CA ALA A 97 4.99 6.82 13.52
C ALA A 97 6.26 7.56 13.95
N SER A 98 6.98 7.00 14.91
CA SER A 98 8.33 7.44 15.26
C SER A 98 9.33 6.97 14.19
N ALA A 99 10.53 7.55 14.17
CA ALA A 99 11.54 7.24 13.16
C ALA A 99 12.03 5.78 13.19
N ASP A 100 11.87 5.09 14.33
CA ASP A 100 12.21 3.68 14.55
C ASP A 100 11.04 2.71 14.23
N TYR A 101 9.88 3.24 13.86
CA TYR A 101 8.75 2.41 13.49
C TYR A 101 8.87 1.99 12.03
N ALA A 102 9.04 0.68 11.81
CA ALA A 102 9.11 0.09 10.49
C ALA A 102 8.11 -1.06 10.34
N VAL A 103 7.56 -1.18 9.12
CA VAL A 103 6.72 -2.29 8.67
C VAL A 103 7.15 -2.70 7.28
N ARG A 104 6.92 -3.95 6.92
CA ARG A 104 7.12 -4.43 5.56
C ARG A 104 5.77 -4.67 4.91
N VAL A 105 5.59 -4.12 3.71
CA VAL A 105 4.38 -4.35 2.90
C VAL A 105 4.81 -4.86 1.53
N GLY A 106 4.36 -6.05 1.18
CA GLY A 106 4.45 -6.61 -0.16
C GLY A 106 3.22 -6.24 -0.97
N PHE A 107 3.42 -5.96 -2.25
CA PHE A 107 2.35 -5.74 -3.22
C PHE A 107 2.47 -6.76 -4.32
N ASP A 108 1.37 -7.39 -4.67
CA ASP A 108 1.30 -8.29 -5.81
C ASP A 108 0.99 -7.50 -7.08
N TYR A 109 1.89 -7.57 -8.04
CA TYR A 109 1.77 -6.93 -9.34
C TYR A 109 1.73 -8.00 -10.44
N LEU A 110 0.79 -7.84 -11.36
CA LEU A 110 0.60 -8.77 -12.48
C LEU A 110 1.70 -8.69 -13.55
N THR A 111 2.74 -7.88 -13.34
CA THR A 111 3.82 -7.66 -14.30
C THR A 111 5.18 -7.81 -13.61
N THR A 112 6.18 -8.25 -14.35
CA THR A 112 7.58 -8.31 -13.88
C THR A 112 8.30 -6.97 -13.98
N ALA A 113 7.56 -5.86 -14.20
CA ALA A 113 8.14 -4.54 -14.29
C ALA A 113 8.82 -4.15 -12.97
N ARG A 114 9.92 -3.41 -13.10
CA ARG A 114 10.62 -2.84 -11.96
C ARG A 114 9.75 -1.77 -11.31
N LEU A 115 9.67 -1.82 -9.97
CA LEU A 115 9.09 -0.75 -9.17
C LEU A 115 10.19 0.19 -8.68
N ASP A 116 9.99 1.48 -8.89
CA ASP A 116 10.86 2.52 -8.34
C ASP A 116 10.23 3.11 -7.08
N VAL A 117 11.03 3.19 -6.01
CA VAL A 117 10.60 3.70 -4.71
C VAL A 117 11.19 5.08 -4.52
N TYR A 118 10.36 6.01 -4.05
CA TYR A 118 10.77 7.37 -3.71
C TYR A 118 10.38 7.66 -2.26
N ALA A 119 11.32 8.20 -1.49
CA ALA A 119 11.09 8.70 -0.14
C ALA A 119 11.46 10.19 -0.13
N ASP A 120 10.54 11.05 0.32
CA ASP A 120 10.71 12.51 0.32
C ASP A 120 11.15 13.09 -1.05
N GLY A 121 10.61 12.50 -2.13
CA GLY A 121 10.92 12.88 -3.51
C GLY A 121 12.28 12.37 -4.02
N GLN A 122 13.06 11.69 -3.19
CA GLN A 122 14.35 11.13 -3.57
C GLN A 122 14.23 9.65 -3.91
N TYR A 123 14.87 9.22 -4.99
CA TYR A 123 14.90 7.82 -5.40
C TYR A 123 15.64 6.96 -4.38
N VAL A 124 14.98 5.90 -3.91
CA VAL A 124 15.53 4.90 -2.99
C VAL A 124 15.97 3.69 -3.79
N LYS A 125 17.27 3.47 -3.82
CA LYS A 125 17.87 2.30 -4.45
C LYS A 125 17.47 1.02 -3.70
N PRO A 126 17.00 -0.05 -4.38
CA PRO A 126 16.68 -1.29 -3.70
C PRO A 126 17.97 -2.02 -3.31
N SER A 127 17.87 -2.81 -2.25
CA SER A 127 19.02 -3.48 -1.61
C SER A 127 19.73 -4.51 -2.51
N ASN A 128 19.04 -5.05 -3.51
CA ASN A 128 19.60 -5.98 -4.50
C ASN A 128 20.02 -5.30 -5.83
N GLY A 129 20.06 -3.97 -5.87
CA GLY A 129 20.47 -3.21 -7.03
C GLY A 129 21.97 -3.03 -7.17
N ALA A 130 22.51 -3.18 -8.38
CA ALA A 130 23.90 -2.85 -8.72
C ALA A 130 23.96 -1.81 -9.85
N TYR A 131 25.05 -1.04 -9.89
CA TYR A 131 25.42 -0.29 -11.09
C TYR A 131 26.24 -1.21 -11.98
N ASN A 132 26.05 -1.14 -13.29
CA ASN A 132 27.07 -1.65 -14.21
C ASN A 132 28.08 -0.56 -14.56
N ASP A 133 29.19 -0.95 -15.18
CA ASP A 133 30.30 -0.06 -15.58
C ASP A 133 29.89 1.00 -16.63
N LYS A 134 28.63 0.98 -17.09
CA LYS A 134 28.03 1.92 -18.04
C LYS A 134 26.96 2.81 -17.41
N VAL A 135 26.91 2.92 -16.07
CA VAL A 135 25.93 3.73 -15.30
C VAL A 135 24.49 3.23 -15.46
N ASN A 136 24.26 2.10 -16.15
CA ASN A 136 22.95 1.50 -16.28
C ASN A 136 22.63 0.64 -15.06
N TYR A 137 21.42 0.81 -14.53
CA TYR A 137 20.94 0.12 -13.36
C TYR A 137 20.40 -1.28 -13.73
N TRP A 138 20.78 -2.30 -12.96
CA TRP A 138 20.27 -3.67 -13.12
C TRP A 138 20.05 -4.34 -11.75
N ILE A 139 19.06 -5.23 -11.70
CA ILE A 139 18.72 -6.01 -10.50
C ILE A 139 19.41 -7.36 -10.62
N LYS A 140 20.15 -7.76 -9.57
CA LYS A 140 20.77 -9.09 -9.51
C LYS A 140 19.77 -10.06 -8.87
N PHE A 141 19.16 -10.92 -9.67
CA PHE A 141 18.39 -12.05 -9.15
C PHE A 141 19.38 -13.07 -8.57
N ARG A 142 19.14 -13.49 -7.33
CA ARG A 142 19.99 -14.47 -6.64
C ARG A 142 19.54 -15.88 -6.99
#